data_AF-A0A4Q5QD79-F1
#
_entry.id   AF-A0A4Q5QD79-F1
#
_cell.length_a   1.000
_cell.length_b   1.000
_cell.length_c   1.000
_cell.angle_alpha   90.00
_cell.angle_beta   90.00
_cell.angle_gamma   90.00
#
_symmetry.space_group_name_H-M   'P 1'
#
loop_
_entity.id
_entity.type
_entity.pdbx_description
1 polymer ?
#
loop_
_entity_poly.entity_id
_entity_poly.type
_entity_poly.pdbx_seq_one_letter_code
_entity_poly.pdbx_strand_id
1 'polypeptide(L)'
;LVLHLHSKVSTHAAFLKPWRSYLFETLLGSPEVVRSILGAFASLPDLGMVAPQHYESIRRWLGWNGNFEASQILAKRMGISLSRRKALDFPSGSMFWARPAALKPLLDLGVSFEDFPEEGGEVDHTPAHAIERLYFHACERSGHTWLKVAQPALMHDTASIVTVNDPADLSRFVGEHGALLTGSAQLETLDAPAPLLTRVAPGLSRRLTSRPPSVGV
;
A
#
# COMPACT_ATOMS: atom_id res chain seq x y z
N LEU A 1 -6.96 -16.06 -2.92
CA LEU A 1 -6.45 -14.66 -2.88
C LEU A 1 -7.64 -13.72 -2.75
N VAL A 2 -7.46 -12.56 -2.16
CA VAL A 2 -8.47 -11.50 -2.07
C VAL A 2 -7.91 -10.22 -2.67
N LEU A 3 -8.76 -9.44 -3.32
CA LEU A 3 -8.46 -8.08 -3.75
C LEU A 3 -9.30 -7.13 -2.90
N HIS A 4 -8.64 -6.30 -2.10
CA HIS A 4 -9.28 -5.27 -1.29
C HIS A 4 -9.25 -3.93 -2.03
N LEU A 5 -10.43 -3.37 -2.28
CA LEU A 5 -10.64 -2.08 -2.94
C LEU A 5 -11.67 -1.27 -2.16
N HIS A 6 -11.59 0.06 -2.23
CA HIS A 6 -12.64 0.93 -1.70
C HIS A 6 -12.98 2.07 -2.66
N SER A 7 -14.13 2.70 -2.47
CA SER A 7 -14.65 3.75 -3.36
C SER A 7 -14.16 5.17 -3.02
N LYS A 8 -13.56 5.38 -1.84
CA LYS A 8 -13.14 6.71 -1.31
C LYS A 8 -12.40 7.53 -2.36
N VAL A 9 -12.88 8.76 -2.56
CA VAL A 9 -12.29 9.76 -3.44
C VAL A 9 -11.61 10.81 -2.57
N SER A 10 -10.34 11.11 -2.84
CA SER A 10 -9.62 12.17 -2.14
C SER A 10 -10.13 13.54 -2.59
N THR A 11 -10.80 14.27 -1.69
CA THR A 11 -11.35 15.62 -1.92
C THR A 11 -10.47 16.74 -1.37
N HIS A 12 -9.41 16.42 -0.60
CA HIS A 12 -8.54 17.41 0.05
C HIS A 12 -7.83 18.37 -0.90
N ALA A 13 -7.44 17.90 -2.09
CA ALA A 13 -6.83 18.74 -3.10
C ALA A 13 -7.03 18.18 -4.51
N ALA A 14 -7.15 19.06 -5.50
CA ALA A 14 -7.40 18.66 -6.89
C ALA A 14 -6.33 17.71 -7.46
N PHE A 15 -5.07 17.87 -7.05
CA PHE A 15 -3.96 17.02 -7.49
C PHE A 15 -3.98 15.60 -6.91
N LEU A 16 -4.83 15.33 -5.91
CA LEU A 16 -5.05 13.98 -5.35
C LEU A 16 -6.18 13.22 -6.05
N LYS A 17 -7.01 13.90 -6.85
CA LYS A 17 -8.09 13.27 -7.64
C LYS A 17 -7.63 12.06 -8.47
N PRO A 18 -6.42 12.05 -9.09
CA PRO A 18 -5.91 10.90 -9.83
C PRO A 18 -5.49 9.69 -8.98
N TRP A 19 -5.32 9.85 -7.66
CA TRP A 19 -4.74 8.81 -6.81
C TRP A 19 -5.53 7.51 -6.84
N ARG A 20 -6.87 7.58 -6.75
CA ARG A 20 -7.72 6.39 -6.87
C ARG A 20 -7.53 5.67 -8.20
N SER A 21 -7.48 6.43 -9.30
CA SER A 21 -7.24 5.84 -10.63
C SER A 21 -5.85 5.23 -10.73
N TYR A 22 -4.83 5.85 -10.14
CA TYR A 22 -3.49 5.26 -10.04
C TYR A 22 -3.51 3.90 -9.33
N LEU A 23 -4.20 3.78 -8.19
CA LEU A 23 -4.32 2.52 -7.45
C LEU A 23 -5.02 1.44 -8.30
N PHE A 24 -6.13 1.79 -8.96
CA PHE A 24 -6.85 0.87 -9.83
C PHE A 24 -6.01 0.43 -11.04
N GLU A 25 -5.37 1.37 -11.74
CA GLU A 25 -4.52 1.03 -12.89
C GLU A 25 -3.37 0.11 -12.47
N THR A 26 -2.79 0.34 -11.28
CA THR A 26 -1.66 -0.44 -10.76
C THR A 26 -2.06 -1.86 -10.34
N LEU A 27 -3.26 -2.07 -9.80
CA LEU A 27 -3.69 -3.38 -9.28
C LEU A 27 -4.57 -4.20 -10.23
N LEU A 28 -5.30 -3.54 -11.14
CA LEU A 28 -6.29 -4.16 -12.02
C LEU A 28 -6.46 -3.44 -13.38
N GLY A 29 -5.50 -2.60 -13.79
CA GLY A 29 -5.63 -1.79 -15.01
C GLY A 29 -5.70 -2.59 -16.30
N SER A 30 -5.20 -3.83 -16.31
CA SER A 30 -5.34 -4.75 -17.44
C SER A 30 -5.25 -6.22 -17.02
N PRO A 31 -5.67 -7.16 -17.88
CA PRO A 31 -5.48 -8.59 -17.65
C PRO A 31 -4.00 -8.96 -17.44
N GLU A 32 -3.06 -8.30 -18.10
CA GLU A 32 -1.61 -8.51 -17.96
C GLU A 32 -1.14 -8.13 -16.55
N VAL A 33 -1.61 -6.99 -16.03
CA VAL A 33 -1.32 -6.53 -14.66
C VAL A 33 -1.85 -7.53 -13.64
N VAL A 34 -3.07 -8.02 -13.81
CA VAL A 34 -3.63 -9.03 -12.91
C VAL A 34 -2.85 -10.34 -13.01
N ARG A 35 -2.53 -10.81 -14.23
CA ARG A 35 -1.75 -12.03 -14.43
C ARG A 35 -0.36 -11.93 -13.81
N SER A 36 0.33 -10.79 -13.88
CA SER A 36 1.65 -10.64 -13.27
C SER A 36 1.60 -10.71 -11.75
N ILE A 37 0.60 -10.06 -11.12
CA ILE A 37 0.38 -10.14 -9.66
C ILE A 37 0.06 -11.57 -9.23
N LEU A 38 -0.86 -12.25 -9.93
CA LEU A 38 -1.19 -13.65 -9.64
C LEU A 38 0.02 -14.57 -9.86
N GLY A 39 0.83 -14.32 -10.89
CA GLY A 39 2.09 -15.02 -11.14
C GLY A 39 3.10 -14.84 -10.01
N ALA A 40 3.18 -13.65 -9.41
CA ALA A 40 4.02 -13.42 -8.24
C ALA A 40 3.56 -14.26 -7.03
N PHE A 41 2.26 -14.31 -6.74
CA PHE A 41 1.72 -15.19 -5.69
C PHE A 41 1.92 -16.69 -5.99
N ALA A 42 1.90 -17.09 -7.26
CA ALA A 42 2.18 -18.47 -7.65
C ALA A 42 3.66 -18.83 -7.46
N SER A 43 4.56 -17.89 -7.74
CA SER A 43 6.01 -18.09 -7.70
C SER A 43 6.61 -17.96 -6.30
N LEU A 44 5.97 -17.18 -5.42
CA LEU A 44 6.42 -16.91 -4.06
C LEU A 44 5.39 -17.46 -3.05
N PRO A 45 5.60 -18.67 -2.49
CA PRO A 45 4.68 -19.27 -1.52
C PRO A 45 4.42 -18.38 -0.31
N ASP A 46 5.47 -17.73 0.21
CA ASP A 46 5.41 -16.90 1.42
C ASP A 46 4.89 -15.49 1.16
N LEU A 47 4.64 -15.10 -0.10
CA LEU A 47 4.08 -13.80 -0.43
C LEU A 47 2.64 -13.70 0.09
N GLY A 48 2.43 -12.82 1.07
CA GLY A 48 1.14 -12.58 1.70
C GLY A 48 0.38 -11.39 1.13
N MET A 49 1.07 -10.34 0.67
CA MET A 49 0.44 -9.10 0.21
C MET A 49 1.18 -8.46 -0.97
N VAL A 50 0.43 -7.92 -1.93
CA VAL A 50 0.93 -7.08 -3.02
C VAL A 50 0.16 -5.77 -3.02
N ALA A 51 0.87 -4.66 -2.88
CA ALA A 51 0.29 -3.32 -2.87
C ALA A 51 0.93 -2.42 -3.95
N PRO A 52 0.28 -1.33 -4.36
CA PRO A 52 0.92 -0.34 -5.22
C PRO A 52 2.10 0.33 -4.50
N GLN A 53 3.12 0.70 -5.25
CA GLN A 53 4.02 1.75 -4.81
C GLN A 53 3.22 3.04 -4.53
N HIS A 54 3.70 3.87 -3.61
CA HIS A 54 3.00 5.10 -3.25
C HIS A 54 2.82 6.03 -4.44
N TYR A 55 1.63 6.62 -4.54
CA TYR A 55 1.37 7.70 -5.49
C TYR A 55 2.27 8.90 -5.13
N GLU A 56 3.02 9.41 -6.09
CA GLU A 56 4.10 10.36 -5.79
C GLU A 56 3.62 11.64 -5.11
N SER A 57 2.42 12.10 -5.45
CA SER A 57 1.83 13.30 -4.84
C SER A 57 1.58 13.18 -3.34
N ILE A 58 1.50 11.96 -2.78
CA ILE A 58 1.27 11.77 -1.34
C ILE A 58 2.56 11.52 -0.53
N ARG A 59 3.71 11.34 -1.19
CA ARG A 59 4.94 10.82 -0.56
C ARG A 59 5.40 11.65 0.64
N ARG A 60 5.21 12.97 0.57
CA ARG A 60 5.50 13.91 1.66
C ARG A 60 4.79 13.59 2.96
N TRP A 61 3.59 13.02 2.88
CA TRP A 61 2.73 12.72 4.01
C TRP A 61 2.73 11.22 4.34
N LEU A 62 3.70 10.46 3.85
CA LEU A 62 3.90 9.10 4.30
C LEU A 62 4.58 9.12 5.66
N GLY A 63 3.94 8.53 6.64
CA GLY A 63 4.47 8.48 7.99
C GLY A 63 3.37 8.27 9.01
N TRP A 64 3.76 8.36 10.29
CA TRP A 64 2.82 8.19 11.37
C TRP A 64 1.79 9.32 11.39
N ASN A 65 2.18 10.58 11.15
CA ASN A 65 1.29 11.76 11.15
C ASN A 65 0.30 11.74 12.33
N GLY A 66 0.83 11.51 13.55
CA GLY A 66 0.06 11.36 14.78
C GLY A 66 -0.88 10.14 14.87
N ASN A 67 -0.71 9.14 14.01
CA ASN A 67 -1.36 7.83 14.11
C ASN A 67 -0.50 6.80 14.88
N PHE A 68 0.70 7.17 15.36
CA PHE A 68 1.63 6.23 15.99
C PHE A 68 1.02 5.58 17.23
N GLU A 69 0.44 6.38 18.12
CA GLU A 69 -0.13 5.94 19.39
C GLU A 69 -1.28 4.95 19.17
N ALA A 70 -2.25 5.31 18.31
CA ALA A 70 -3.35 4.42 17.93
C ALA A 70 -2.84 3.14 17.26
N SER A 71 -1.86 3.26 16.36
CA SER A 71 -1.25 2.10 15.70
C SER A 71 -0.52 1.20 16.70
N GLN A 72 0.16 1.76 17.70
CA GLN A 72 0.89 1.02 18.72
C GLN A 72 -0.06 0.22 19.62
N ILE A 73 -1.23 0.77 19.95
CA ILE A 73 -2.27 0.05 20.71
C ILE A 73 -2.74 -1.20 19.95
N LEU A 74 -3.07 -1.07 18.66
CA LEU A 74 -3.51 -2.19 17.82
C LEU A 74 -2.37 -3.19 17.57
N ALA A 75 -1.16 -2.70 17.28
CA ALA A 75 0.02 -3.54 17.08
C ALA A 75 0.33 -4.40 18.31
N LYS A 76 0.25 -3.83 19.52
CA LYS A 76 0.47 -4.57 20.77
C LYS A 76 -0.51 -5.72 20.93
N ARG A 77 -1.77 -5.56 20.54
CA ARG A 77 -2.79 -6.63 20.55
C ARG A 77 -2.45 -7.77 19.58
N MET A 78 -1.74 -7.49 18.49
CA MET A 78 -1.20 -8.50 17.57
C MET A 78 0.14 -9.11 18.02
N GLY A 79 0.70 -8.64 19.14
CA GLY A 79 2.04 -9.02 19.60
C GLY A 79 3.18 -8.40 18.77
N ILE A 80 2.95 -7.22 18.18
CA ILE A 80 3.93 -6.48 17.38
C ILE A 80 4.41 -5.27 18.19
N SER A 81 5.72 -5.06 18.21
CA SER A 81 6.34 -3.86 18.80
C SER A 81 6.69 -2.85 17.72
N LEU A 82 6.12 -1.65 17.81
CA LEU A 82 6.43 -0.54 16.91
C LEU A 82 7.48 0.39 17.51
N SER A 83 8.30 0.98 16.64
CA SER A 83 9.27 2.01 17.00
C SER A 83 9.21 3.14 16.01
N ARG A 84 9.18 4.39 16.50
CA ARG A 84 9.31 5.60 15.65
C ARG A 84 10.65 5.68 14.93
N ARG A 85 11.66 4.93 15.41
CA ARG A 85 13.00 4.88 14.80
C ARG A 85 13.11 3.84 13.69
N LYS A 86 12.12 2.96 13.53
CA LYS A 86 12.08 2.00 12.42
C LYS A 86 11.34 2.61 11.24
N ALA A 87 11.70 2.16 10.03
CA ALA A 87 10.96 2.53 8.83
C ALA A 87 9.49 2.11 8.92
N LEU A 88 8.65 2.85 8.22
CA LEU A 88 7.22 2.59 8.07
C LEU A 88 6.91 2.50 6.57
N ASP A 89 6.26 1.42 6.17
CA ASP A 89 5.64 1.28 4.85
C ASP A 89 4.27 0.61 5.03
N PHE A 90 3.37 0.89 4.09
CA PHE A 90 1.99 0.40 4.10
C PHE A 90 1.32 0.61 2.73
N PRO A 91 0.22 -0.10 2.43
CA PRO A 91 -0.61 0.16 1.25
C PRO A 91 -1.31 1.52 1.40
N SER A 92 -0.64 2.60 1.00
CA SER A 92 -1.22 3.94 1.09
C SER A 92 -2.47 4.03 0.22
N GLY A 93 -3.62 4.32 0.82
CA GLY A 93 -4.92 4.26 0.16
C GLY A 93 -5.60 2.89 0.31
N SER A 94 -5.13 2.03 1.22
CA SER A 94 -5.79 0.80 1.66
C SER A 94 -6.35 -0.05 0.51
N MET A 95 -5.56 -0.28 -0.56
CA MET A 95 -5.90 -1.17 -1.66
C MET A 95 -4.73 -2.10 -1.97
N PHE A 96 -5.01 -3.40 -2.07
CA PHE A 96 -3.99 -4.43 -2.24
C PHE A 96 -4.61 -5.78 -2.62
N TRP A 97 -3.78 -6.67 -3.16
CA TRP A 97 -4.05 -8.10 -3.21
C TRP A 97 -3.43 -8.79 -1.98
N ALA A 98 -4.09 -9.79 -1.42
CA ALA A 98 -3.54 -10.55 -0.30
C ALA A 98 -3.96 -12.02 -0.28
N ARG A 99 -3.19 -12.84 0.43
CA ARG A 99 -3.67 -14.11 0.99
C ARG A 99 -4.52 -13.79 2.23
N PRO A 100 -5.71 -14.41 2.41
CA PRO A 100 -6.49 -14.21 3.64
C PRO A 100 -5.69 -14.49 4.92
N ALA A 101 -4.80 -15.48 4.90
CA ALA A 101 -3.93 -15.82 6.02
C ALA A 101 -3.02 -14.64 6.42
N ALA A 102 -2.60 -13.79 5.48
CA ALA A 102 -1.78 -12.61 5.75
C ALA A 102 -2.53 -11.51 6.50
N LEU A 103 -3.87 -11.52 6.45
CA LEU A 103 -4.72 -10.55 7.14
C LEU A 103 -5.16 -11.06 8.52
N LYS A 104 -4.94 -12.35 8.82
CA LYS A 104 -5.44 -13.00 10.03
C LYS A 104 -5.10 -12.24 11.32
N PRO A 105 -3.86 -11.73 11.54
CA PRO A 105 -3.55 -11.01 12.78
C PRO A 105 -4.42 -9.76 13.00
N LEU A 106 -4.79 -9.05 11.92
CA LEU A 106 -5.70 -7.89 12.02
C LEU A 106 -7.15 -8.34 12.25
N LEU A 107 -7.60 -9.38 11.55
CA LEU A 107 -8.97 -9.89 11.68
C LEU A 107 -9.23 -10.47 13.08
N ASP A 108 -8.22 -11.12 13.68
CA ASP A 108 -8.28 -11.68 15.03
C ASP A 108 -8.40 -10.59 16.11
N LEU A 109 -8.18 -9.31 15.78
CA LEU A 109 -8.46 -8.22 16.72
C LEU A 109 -9.95 -8.08 17.02
N GLY A 110 -10.84 -8.60 16.16
CA GLY A 110 -12.28 -8.52 16.37
C GLY A 110 -12.78 -7.07 16.44
N VAL A 111 -12.14 -6.17 15.69
CA VAL A 111 -12.58 -4.77 15.60
C VAL A 111 -13.97 -4.75 14.97
N SER A 112 -14.89 -4.10 15.66
CA SER A 112 -16.30 -3.96 15.34
C SER A 112 -16.58 -2.57 14.76
N PHE A 113 -17.79 -2.34 14.25
CA PHE A 113 -18.15 -1.02 13.74
C PHE A 113 -18.20 0.02 14.87
N GLU A 114 -18.54 -0.42 16.08
CA GLU A 114 -18.64 0.38 17.29
C GLU A 114 -17.28 0.90 17.77
N ASP A 115 -16.17 0.30 17.31
CA ASP A 115 -14.81 0.78 17.58
C ASP A 115 -14.41 1.99 16.71
N PHE A 116 -15.22 2.32 15.69
CA PHE A 116 -15.00 3.50 14.86
C PHE A 116 -15.91 4.64 15.31
N PRO A 117 -15.38 5.87 15.46
CA PRO A 117 -16.23 7.02 15.75
C PRO A 117 -17.26 7.20 14.61
N GLU A 118 -18.46 7.69 14.95
CA GLU A 118 -19.42 8.12 13.92
C GLU A 118 -18.72 9.07 12.94
N GLU A 119 -19.00 8.95 11.64
CA GLU A 119 -18.33 9.73 10.59
C GLU A 119 -18.59 11.24 10.75
N GLY A 120 -17.82 11.91 11.62
CA GLY A 120 -17.92 13.32 11.96
C GLY A 120 -17.06 14.24 11.10
N GLY A 121 -16.51 13.73 9.99
CA GLY A 121 -15.63 14.48 9.10
C GLY A 121 -14.16 14.54 9.53
N GLU A 122 -13.76 13.77 10.55
CA GLU A 122 -12.35 13.62 10.92
C GLU A 122 -11.58 12.89 9.81
N VAL A 123 -10.56 13.56 9.29
CA VAL A 123 -9.80 13.12 8.12
C VAL A 123 -8.58 12.27 8.51
N ASP A 124 -8.10 12.37 9.75
CA ASP A 124 -6.86 11.75 10.25
C ASP A 124 -7.04 11.34 11.75
N HIS A 125 -6.11 10.53 12.28
CA HIS A 125 -6.11 10.01 13.68
C HIS A 125 -7.19 8.99 14.04
N THR A 126 -7.97 8.53 13.05
CA THR A 126 -9.00 7.51 13.23
C THR A 126 -8.42 6.09 13.35
N PRO A 127 -9.15 5.12 13.94
CA PRO A 127 -8.79 3.70 13.90
C PRO A 127 -8.53 3.16 12.49
N ALA A 128 -9.22 3.67 11.47
CA ALA A 128 -9.01 3.27 10.07
C ALA A 128 -7.60 3.60 9.56
N HIS A 129 -7.10 4.81 9.85
CA HIS A 129 -5.74 5.22 9.50
C HIS A 129 -4.68 4.44 10.28
N ALA A 130 -4.95 4.12 11.55
CA ALA A 130 -4.08 3.24 12.34
C ALA A 130 -4.00 1.84 11.72
N ILE A 131 -5.14 1.25 11.33
CA ILE A 131 -5.18 -0.05 10.63
C ILE A 131 -4.42 0.02 9.31
N GLU A 132 -4.60 1.08 8.52
CA GLU A 132 -3.91 1.27 7.24
C GLU A 132 -2.39 1.14 7.40
N ARG A 133 -1.80 1.77 8.43
CA ARG A 133 -0.36 1.74 8.72
C ARG A 133 0.15 0.38 9.20
N LEU A 134 -0.75 -0.54 9.53
CA LEU A 134 -0.43 -1.85 10.10
C LEU A 134 -0.60 -3.01 9.13
N TYR A 135 -1.11 -2.82 7.90
CA TYR A 135 -1.31 -3.92 6.96
C TYR A 135 -0.05 -4.76 6.69
N PHE A 136 1.09 -4.12 6.42
CA PHE A 136 2.36 -4.84 6.23
C PHE A 136 2.88 -5.47 7.52
N HIS A 137 2.76 -4.77 8.66
CA HIS A 137 3.12 -5.33 9.96
C HIS A 137 2.32 -6.60 10.29
N ALA A 138 1.02 -6.60 10.00
CA ALA A 138 0.16 -7.76 10.18
C ALA A 138 0.50 -8.90 9.20
N CYS A 139 0.79 -8.56 7.95
CA CYS A 139 1.29 -9.51 6.96
C CYS A 139 2.55 -10.22 7.48
N GLU A 140 3.53 -9.47 7.95
CA GLU A 140 4.76 -10.04 8.52
C GLU A 140 4.50 -10.86 9.78
N ARG A 141 3.60 -10.39 10.64
CA ARG A 141 3.22 -11.10 11.88
C ARG A 141 2.59 -12.46 11.60
N SER A 142 1.92 -12.61 10.46
CA SER A 142 1.36 -13.89 10.02
C SER A 142 2.38 -14.86 9.44
N GLY A 143 3.67 -14.47 9.38
CA GLY A 143 4.75 -15.25 8.76
C GLY A 143 4.88 -15.06 7.24
N HIS A 144 4.19 -14.08 6.66
CA HIS A 144 4.23 -13.82 5.22
C HIS A 144 5.01 -12.56 4.87
N THR A 145 5.49 -12.46 3.64
CA THR A 145 6.16 -11.28 3.09
C THR A 145 5.18 -10.41 2.27
N TRP A 146 5.62 -9.21 1.91
CA TRP A 146 4.85 -8.30 1.06
C TRP A 146 5.72 -7.74 -0.06
N LEU A 147 5.08 -7.31 -1.14
CA LEU A 147 5.74 -6.64 -2.27
C LEU A 147 4.98 -5.37 -2.65
N LYS A 148 5.74 -4.39 -3.14
CA LYS A 148 5.17 -3.25 -3.85
C LYS A 148 5.39 -3.39 -5.35
N VAL A 149 4.34 -3.14 -6.10
CA VAL A 149 4.37 -3.13 -7.57
C VAL A 149 4.20 -1.70 -8.09
N ALA A 150 4.88 -1.40 -9.18
CA ALA A 150 4.77 -0.11 -9.84
C ALA A 150 4.66 -0.33 -11.34
N GLN A 151 3.99 0.59 -12.03
CA GLN A 151 4.04 0.69 -13.48
C GLN A 151 4.85 1.93 -13.84
N PRO A 152 6.00 1.80 -14.53
CA PRO A 152 6.82 2.95 -14.90
C PRO A 152 6.02 4.05 -15.62
N ALA A 153 5.07 3.68 -16.47
CA ALA A 153 4.22 4.64 -17.18
C ALA A 153 3.34 5.52 -16.26
N LEU A 154 3.09 5.09 -15.03
CA LEU A 154 2.23 5.79 -14.06
C LEU A 154 3.03 6.61 -13.03
N MET A 155 4.35 6.64 -13.15
CA MET A 155 5.27 7.30 -12.21
C MET A 155 6.12 8.36 -12.93
N HIS A 156 6.60 9.37 -12.20
CA HIS A 156 7.59 10.33 -12.69
C HIS A 156 9.01 9.85 -12.40
N ASP A 157 9.26 9.31 -11.20
CA ASP A 157 10.52 8.68 -10.82
C ASP A 157 10.43 7.15 -10.96
N THR A 158 11.31 6.60 -11.80
CA THR A 158 11.38 5.16 -12.11
C THR A 158 12.72 4.55 -11.77
N ALA A 159 13.65 5.30 -11.15
CA ALA A 159 15.03 4.85 -10.96
C ALA A 159 15.14 3.56 -10.13
N SER A 160 14.21 3.34 -9.22
CA SER A 160 14.16 2.16 -8.34
C SER A 160 13.17 1.08 -8.82
N ILE A 161 12.61 1.21 -10.02
CA ILE A 161 11.68 0.22 -10.57
C ILE A 161 12.48 -0.83 -11.33
N VAL A 162 12.45 -2.06 -10.82
CA VAL A 162 13.04 -3.22 -11.49
C VAL A 162 11.98 -3.93 -12.32
N THR A 163 12.29 -4.21 -13.59
CA THR A 163 11.43 -5.03 -14.44
C THR A 163 11.71 -6.50 -14.18
N VAL A 164 10.67 -7.24 -13.82
CA VAL A 164 10.72 -8.68 -13.58
C VAL A 164 10.08 -9.38 -14.77
N ASN A 165 10.84 -10.21 -15.48
CA ASN A 165 10.35 -10.87 -16.70
C ASN A 165 9.85 -12.29 -16.45
N ASP A 166 10.41 -12.96 -15.44
CA ASP A 166 10.12 -14.35 -15.13
C ASP A 166 10.23 -14.63 -13.61
N PRO A 167 9.86 -15.84 -13.14
CA PRO A 167 9.94 -16.20 -11.73
C PRO A 167 11.37 -16.15 -11.14
N ALA A 168 12.42 -16.41 -11.93
CA ALA A 168 13.79 -16.39 -11.43
C ALA A 168 14.26 -14.94 -11.17
N ASP A 169 13.89 -14.01 -12.06
CA ASP A 169 14.07 -12.57 -11.83
C ASP A 169 13.36 -12.12 -10.55
N LEU A 170 12.12 -12.61 -10.33
CA LEU A 170 11.35 -12.28 -9.14
C LEU A 170 12.04 -12.78 -7.87
N SER A 171 12.45 -14.05 -7.83
CA SER A 171 13.14 -14.63 -6.69
C SER A 171 14.45 -13.89 -6.38
N ARG A 172 15.21 -13.51 -7.41
CA ARG A 172 16.43 -12.72 -7.26
C ARG A 172 16.14 -11.35 -6.66
N PHE A 173 15.16 -10.63 -7.21
CA PHE A 173 14.74 -9.32 -6.70
C PHE A 173 14.34 -9.39 -5.23
N VAL A 174 13.55 -10.40 -4.83
CA VAL A 174 13.16 -10.59 -3.43
C VAL A 174 14.34 -10.95 -2.54
N GLY A 175 15.27 -11.77 -3.02
CA GLY A 175 16.49 -12.11 -2.28
C GLY A 175 17.41 -10.92 -2.04
N GLU A 176 17.51 -10.01 -3.02
CA GLU A 176 18.40 -8.83 -2.97
C GLU A 176 17.77 -7.62 -2.27
N HIS A 177 16.45 -7.43 -2.43
CA HIS A 177 15.75 -6.21 -2.01
C HIS A 177 14.62 -6.44 -1.02
N GLY A 178 14.33 -7.70 -0.67
CA GLY A 178 13.32 -8.04 0.33
C GLY A 178 13.65 -7.44 1.69
N ALA A 179 12.67 -6.81 2.31
CA ALA A 179 12.79 -6.16 3.59
C ALA A 179 11.60 -6.49 4.50
N LEU A 180 11.85 -6.53 5.81
CA LEU A 180 10.82 -6.71 6.83
C LEU A 180 10.84 -5.51 7.80
N LEU A 181 9.69 -4.89 8.01
CA LEU A 181 9.50 -3.79 8.97
C LEU A 181 9.66 -4.27 10.42
N THR A 182 9.28 -5.51 10.69
CA THR A 182 9.37 -6.16 12.01
C THR A 182 10.69 -6.90 12.21
N GLY A 183 11.52 -7.00 11.17
CA GLY A 183 12.85 -7.65 11.23
C GLY A 183 13.87 -6.90 12.11
N SER A 184 15.03 -7.53 12.31
CA SER A 184 16.14 -6.95 13.07
C SER A 184 16.92 -5.89 12.29
N ALA A 185 16.88 -5.93 10.96
CA ALA A 185 17.56 -4.97 10.10
C ALA A 185 17.00 -3.55 10.27
N GLN A 186 17.90 -2.58 10.36
CA GLN A 186 17.54 -1.16 10.35
C GLN A 186 17.42 -0.72 8.88
N LEU A 187 16.20 -0.48 8.41
CA LEU A 187 15.97 0.09 7.09
C LEU A 187 16.25 1.59 7.10
N GLU A 188 16.84 2.09 6.02
CA GLU A 188 17.10 3.52 5.85
C GLU A 188 15.79 4.30 5.83
N THR A 189 15.79 5.44 6.51
CA THR A 189 14.68 6.39 6.54
C THR A 189 15.16 7.72 5.96
N LEU A 190 14.32 8.37 5.17
CA LEU A 190 14.63 9.72 4.69
C LEU A 190 14.41 10.73 5.82
N ASP A 191 15.42 11.53 6.13
CA ASP A 191 15.35 12.58 7.16
C ASP A 191 14.50 13.79 6.73
N ALA A 192 14.38 14.01 5.42
CA ALA A 192 13.61 15.11 4.84
C ALA A 192 12.33 14.58 4.18
N PRO A 193 11.20 15.31 4.29
CA PRO A 193 9.98 14.94 3.58
C PRO A 193 10.22 15.03 2.07
N ALA A 194 9.64 14.08 1.34
CA ALA A 194 9.67 14.10 -0.12
C ALA A 194 9.16 15.44 -0.68
N PRO A 195 9.66 15.88 -1.85
CA PRO A 195 9.17 17.09 -2.50
C PRO A 195 7.67 16.95 -2.82
N LEU A 196 6.92 18.05 -2.70
CA LEU A 196 5.51 18.06 -3.09
C LEU A 196 5.41 17.99 -4.62
N LEU A 197 4.78 16.94 -5.13
CA LEU A 197 4.53 16.76 -6.56
C LEU A 197 3.05 16.91 -6.88
N THR A 198 2.68 18.01 -7.53
CA THR A 198 1.28 18.32 -7.90
C THR A 198 0.93 17.90 -9.32
N ARG A 199 1.92 17.49 -10.13
CA ARG A 199 1.73 17.08 -11.53
C ARG A 199 1.41 15.58 -11.61
N VAL A 200 0.51 15.23 -12.52
CA VAL A 200 0.14 13.83 -12.82
C VAL A 200 1.14 13.24 -13.80
N ALA A 201 1.55 11.99 -13.59
CA ALA A 201 2.44 11.29 -14.51
C ALA A 201 1.83 11.22 -15.92
N PRO A 202 2.61 11.43 -17.01
CA PRO A 202 2.06 11.50 -18.35
C PRO A 202 1.24 10.27 -18.77
N GLY A 203 1.67 9.06 -18.40
CA GLY A 203 0.91 7.85 -18.74
C GLY A 203 -0.39 7.72 -17.96
N LEU A 204 -0.42 8.12 -16.69
CA LEU A 204 -1.67 8.19 -15.91
C LEU A 204 -2.62 9.23 -16.49
N SER A 205 -2.12 10.39 -16.92
CA SER A 205 -2.93 11.40 -17.59
C SER A 205 -3.61 10.85 -18.86
N ARG A 206 -2.86 10.14 -19.72
CA ARG A 206 -3.41 9.49 -20.92
C ARG A 206 -4.47 8.42 -20.60
N ARG A 207 -4.28 7.64 -19.54
CA ARG A 207 -5.28 6.65 -19.08
C ARG A 207 -6.57 7.34 -18.63
N LEU A 208 -6.45 8.46 -17.92
CA LEU A 208 -7.62 9.21 -17.43
C LEU A 208 -8.42 9.84 -18.58
N THR A 209 -7.78 10.32 -19.63
CA THR A 209 -8.46 10.94 -20.79
C THR A 209 -9.04 9.93 -21.78
N SER A 210 -8.53 8.69 -21.80
CA SER A 210 -9.00 7.63 -22.69
C SER A 210 -10.14 6.79 -22.12
N ARG A 211 -10.47 6.94 -20.83
CA ARG A 211 -11.63 6.27 -20.25
C ARG A 211 -12.92 6.86 -20.83
N PRO A 212 -13.86 6.05 -21.33
CA PRO A 212 -15.19 6.55 -21.67
C PRO A 212 -15.80 7.21 -20.43
N PRO A 213 -16.59 8.29 -20.59
CA PRO A 213 -17.25 8.94 -19.46
C PRO A 213 -18.00 7.88 -18.65
N SER A 214 -17.80 7.90 -17.33
CA SER A 214 -18.51 7.01 -16.41
C SER A 214 -20.00 7.19 -16.63
N VAL A 215 -20.69 6.14 -17.08
CA VAL A 215 -22.14 6.06 -16.97
C VAL A 215 -22.43 6.11 -15.47
N GLY A 216 -23.02 7.20 -15.02
CA GLY A 216 -23.40 7.36 -13.62
C GLY A 216 -24.31 6.21 -13.23
N VAL A 217 -23.97 5.54 -12.13
CA VAL A 217 -24.90 4.70 -11.37
C VAL A 217 -25.38 5.54 -10.21
#